data_AF-A0A7D4QDA5-F1
#
_entry.id   AF-A0A7D4QDA5-F1
#
_cell.length_a   1.000
_cell.length_b   1.000
_cell.length_c   1.000
_cell.angle_alpha   90.00
_cell.angle_beta   90.00
_cell.angle_gamma   90.00
#
_symmetry.space_group_name_H-M   'P 1'
#
loop_
_entity.id
_entity.type
_entity.pdbx_description
1 polymer ?
#
loop_
_entity_poly.entity_id
_entity_poly.type
_entity_poly.pdbx_seq_one_letter_code
_entity_poly.pdbx_strand_id
1 'polypeptide(L)'
;MRSARGLRRSLAVALAVTTVVAGAVFVAPAASAAVAVSRIFGDDRYATAALISRTAFPQAGVPVAFVASGTVYADSLSVGPVAARLGGPVLLSATASLPASAREELRRLAPQKIVVVGGTGAISTQVATALRDFAPVVERIAGADRYETSRLIAAYGFPDGAARVVVATGRDYPDALAGSALAAVRQAPLVLVDGTAAGIDVPTTEAVRVLGAGEAIVLGGAAVVRDAVARQVAAASGATWRRIAGTDRYDTAVQIAKEFGSPTRVYVSTGAGFADATAVVPLAARDRAPVLLSPALCAPASTRAMLTRAAVTSRVLLGGPRVLRGLVGSATPCQSITAATSPWVLVNKRNPISPLTYAPADLRTPNIRGAGGGPLRAQAAAALEQLAAASAAAGAGVIGNASAYRSYATQKATHERLIRDLGLERALQASARPGYSEHQTGWAVDVVACGSGCGSLDGFAATAQGRWVAQNAHRYGFIVRYRDGMTAITGYLSEPWHLRYVGTTLSWDYRSGGFATLEEYLGQPAAPTY
;
A
#
# COMPACT_ATOMS: atom_id res chain seq x y z
N MET A 1 18.06 -90.76 -41.42
CA MET A 1 18.10 -90.83 -42.90
C MET A 1 17.09 -89.84 -43.46
N ARG A 2 17.57 -88.90 -44.31
CA ARG A 2 16.94 -88.12 -45.40
C ARG A 2 15.56 -87.48 -45.17
N SER A 3 15.21 -86.31 -45.70
CA SER A 3 15.84 -85.13 -46.30
C SER A 3 14.64 -84.25 -46.69
N ALA A 4 14.60 -82.97 -46.34
CA ALA A 4 13.61 -82.02 -46.86
C ALA A 4 14.33 -80.75 -47.35
N ARG A 5 14.09 -80.41 -48.62
CA ARG A 5 14.63 -79.22 -49.32
C ARG A 5 13.72 -78.02 -49.08
N GLY A 6 14.32 -76.83 -48.92
CA GLY A 6 13.64 -75.53 -48.99
C GLY A 6 14.56 -74.48 -49.59
N LEU A 7 14.17 -73.93 -50.74
CA LEU A 7 14.95 -73.04 -51.61
C LEU A 7 14.94 -71.58 -51.10
N ARG A 8 16.10 -70.90 -51.14
CA ARG A 8 16.30 -69.48 -50.84
C ARG A 8 15.99 -68.60 -52.07
N ARG A 9 15.37 -67.42 -51.87
CA ARG A 9 15.35 -66.29 -52.83
C ARG A 9 15.74 -65.00 -52.10
N SER A 10 16.69 -64.28 -52.69
CA SER A 10 17.30 -63.05 -52.17
C SER A 10 16.38 -61.83 -52.37
N LEU A 11 16.25 -60.98 -51.33
CA LEU A 11 15.54 -59.69 -51.37
C LEU A 11 16.52 -58.54 -51.66
N ALA A 12 16.17 -57.68 -52.60
CA ALA A 12 16.86 -56.43 -52.89
C ALA A 12 16.46 -55.33 -51.90
N VAL A 13 17.45 -54.56 -51.43
CA VAL A 13 17.29 -53.44 -50.49
C VAL A 13 16.99 -52.17 -51.27
N ALA A 14 15.83 -51.55 -51.03
CA ALA A 14 15.48 -50.22 -51.51
C ALA A 14 15.72 -49.18 -50.41
N LEU A 15 16.57 -48.19 -50.69
CA LEU A 15 16.95 -47.10 -49.79
C LEU A 15 15.83 -46.03 -49.78
N ALA A 16 15.06 -45.93 -48.69
CA ALA A 16 14.06 -44.89 -48.51
C ALA A 16 14.71 -43.64 -47.88
N VAL A 17 14.75 -42.54 -48.62
CA VAL A 17 15.15 -41.22 -48.11
C VAL A 17 13.98 -40.63 -47.32
N THR A 18 14.02 -40.74 -45.98
CA THR A 18 13.10 -40.04 -45.09
C THR A 18 13.56 -38.60 -44.88
N THR A 19 12.83 -37.65 -45.47
CA THR A 19 12.90 -36.23 -45.15
C THR A 19 12.44 -36.01 -43.70
N VAL A 20 13.37 -35.60 -42.82
CA VAL A 20 13.05 -35.14 -41.46
C VAL A 20 12.46 -33.73 -41.57
N VAL A 21 11.13 -33.62 -41.43
CA VAL A 21 10.49 -32.32 -41.19
C VAL A 21 10.69 -31.99 -39.72
N ALA A 22 11.59 -31.06 -39.42
CA ALA A 22 11.76 -30.50 -38.08
C ALA A 22 10.50 -29.70 -37.70
N GLY A 23 9.54 -30.37 -37.07
CA GLY A 23 8.39 -29.70 -36.45
C GLY A 23 8.87 -28.87 -35.27
N ALA A 24 8.87 -27.54 -35.44
CA ALA A 24 9.04 -26.62 -34.32
C ALA A 24 7.87 -26.82 -33.35
N VAL A 25 8.12 -27.54 -32.24
CA VAL A 25 7.19 -27.59 -31.11
C VAL A 25 7.17 -26.18 -30.51
N PHE A 26 6.14 -25.41 -30.84
CA PHE A 26 5.79 -24.22 -30.09
C PHE A 26 5.33 -24.67 -28.70
N VAL A 27 6.27 -24.75 -27.77
CA VAL A 27 5.94 -24.77 -26.34
C VAL A 27 5.35 -23.39 -26.05
N ALA A 28 4.03 -23.32 -25.94
CA ALA A 28 3.38 -22.12 -25.42
C ALA A 28 4.05 -21.78 -24.08
N PRO A 29 4.50 -20.52 -23.86
CA PRO A 29 5.05 -20.16 -22.56
C PRO A 29 3.99 -20.49 -21.52
N ALA A 30 4.37 -21.27 -20.51
CA ALA A 30 3.49 -21.58 -19.39
C ALA A 30 2.89 -20.26 -18.89
N ALA A 31 1.56 -20.15 -18.92
CA ALA A 31 0.87 -18.98 -18.40
C ALA A 31 1.36 -18.77 -16.96
N SER A 32 2.12 -17.69 -16.73
CA SER A 32 2.57 -17.33 -15.39
C SER A 32 1.32 -17.24 -14.52
N ALA A 33 1.22 -18.07 -13.50
CA ALA A 33 0.12 -18.02 -12.55
C ALA A 33 0.04 -16.59 -12.00
N ALA A 34 -1.09 -15.92 -12.21
CA ALA A 34 -1.26 -14.53 -11.80
C ALA A 34 -1.01 -14.41 -10.29
N VAL A 35 -0.18 -13.44 -9.90
CA VAL A 35 0.08 -13.15 -8.48
C VAL A 35 -1.24 -12.77 -7.80
N ALA A 36 -1.63 -13.51 -6.77
CA ALA A 36 -2.84 -13.25 -6.01
C ALA A 36 -2.63 -12.04 -5.11
N VAL A 37 -3.41 -10.98 -5.34
CA VAL A 37 -3.43 -9.78 -4.49
C VAL A 37 -4.71 -9.78 -3.68
N SER A 38 -4.59 -9.77 -2.35
CA SER A 38 -5.72 -9.68 -1.43
C SER A 38 -5.48 -8.58 -0.39
N ARG A 39 -6.51 -8.29 0.42
CA ARG A 39 -6.45 -7.26 1.47
C ARG A 39 -7.18 -7.75 2.71
N ILE A 40 -6.62 -7.44 3.88
CA ILE A 40 -7.28 -7.59 5.18
C ILE A 40 -7.48 -6.20 5.77
N PHE A 41 -8.74 -5.77 5.91
CA PHE A 41 -9.10 -4.47 6.46
C PHE A 41 -10.54 -4.48 6.98
N GLY A 42 -10.78 -3.70 8.02
CA GLY A 42 -12.12 -3.31 8.47
C GLY A 42 -12.29 -1.79 8.40
N ASP A 43 -13.41 -1.31 8.96
CA ASP A 43 -13.74 0.12 8.97
C ASP A 43 -12.73 0.97 9.74
N ASP A 44 -12.05 0.37 10.71
CA ASP A 44 -10.97 0.96 11.48
C ASP A 44 -9.87 -0.06 11.82
N ARG A 45 -8.88 0.40 12.58
CA ARG A 45 -7.75 -0.42 13.06
C ARG A 45 -8.16 -1.58 13.96
N TYR A 46 -9.24 -1.42 14.73
CA TYR A 46 -9.72 -2.42 15.67
C TYR A 46 -10.43 -3.55 14.92
N ALA A 47 -11.26 -3.19 13.94
CA ALA A 47 -11.87 -4.13 13.01
C ALA A 47 -10.83 -4.83 12.13
N THR A 48 -9.80 -4.11 11.68
CA THR A 48 -8.67 -4.72 10.95
C THR A 48 -7.93 -5.75 11.81
N ALA A 49 -7.58 -5.42 13.06
CA ALA A 49 -6.96 -6.35 14.00
C ALA A 49 -7.83 -7.58 14.27
N ALA A 50 -9.15 -7.40 14.43
CA ALA A 50 -10.09 -8.51 14.58
C ALA A 50 -10.12 -9.43 13.34
N LEU A 51 -10.09 -8.88 12.12
CA LEU A 51 -10.05 -9.68 10.89
C LEU A 51 -8.72 -10.42 10.70
N ILE A 52 -7.60 -9.79 11.07
CA ILE A 52 -6.30 -10.46 11.12
C ILE A 52 -6.35 -11.64 12.10
N SER A 53 -6.92 -11.42 13.29
CA SER A 53 -7.13 -12.48 14.29
C SER A 53 -7.98 -13.62 13.75
N ARG A 54 -9.14 -13.35 13.13
CA ARG A 54 -9.98 -14.39 12.50
C ARG A 54 -9.23 -15.18 11.44
N THR A 55 -8.38 -14.52 10.66
CA THR A 55 -7.56 -15.16 9.63
C THR A 55 -6.49 -16.06 10.24
N ALA A 56 -5.85 -15.63 11.32
CA ALA A 56 -4.78 -16.36 12.01
C ALA A 56 -5.30 -17.53 12.86
N PHE A 57 -6.42 -17.30 13.58
CA PHE A 57 -7.01 -18.18 14.59
C PHE A 57 -8.49 -18.43 14.26
N PRO A 58 -8.81 -19.23 13.23
CA PRO A 58 -10.18 -19.45 12.79
C PRO A 58 -11.04 -20.21 13.81
N GLN A 59 -10.42 -20.94 14.73
CA GLN A 59 -11.09 -21.72 15.78
C GLN A 59 -11.21 -20.94 17.09
N ALA A 60 -12.14 -21.38 17.94
CA ALA A 60 -12.28 -20.92 19.33
C ALA A 60 -11.30 -21.66 20.27
N GLY A 61 -11.21 -21.21 21.52
CA GLY A 61 -10.42 -21.85 22.58
C GLY A 61 -8.93 -21.54 22.52
N VAL A 62 -8.55 -20.32 22.10
CA VAL A 62 -7.12 -19.94 22.08
C VAL A 62 -6.54 -19.90 23.51
N PRO A 63 -5.28 -20.32 23.72
CA PRO A 63 -4.66 -20.34 25.05
C PRO A 63 -4.52 -18.94 25.66
N VAL A 64 -4.27 -17.93 24.83
CA VAL A 64 -4.12 -16.54 25.26
C VAL A 64 -4.57 -15.58 24.18
N ALA A 65 -5.11 -14.42 24.55
CA ALA A 65 -5.28 -13.26 23.68
C ALA A 65 -4.58 -12.05 24.28
N PHE A 66 -3.84 -11.32 23.47
CA PHE A 66 -3.20 -10.07 23.89
C PHE A 66 -4.06 -8.89 23.46
N VAL A 67 -4.29 -7.95 24.38
CA VAL A 67 -5.02 -6.71 24.09
C VAL A 67 -4.07 -5.54 24.29
N ALA A 68 -3.72 -4.88 23.19
CA ALA A 68 -2.82 -3.72 23.17
C ALA A 68 -3.57 -2.45 22.75
N SER A 69 -2.97 -1.29 23.00
CA SER A 69 -3.58 -0.02 22.60
C SER A 69 -3.51 0.18 21.09
N GLY A 70 -4.65 0.56 20.49
CA GLY A 70 -4.72 0.98 19.09
C GLY A 70 -4.35 2.45 18.86
N THR A 71 -3.99 3.19 19.92
CA THR A 71 -3.65 4.62 19.87
C THR A 71 -2.25 4.91 20.43
N VAL A 72 -1.73 4.06 21.33
CA VAL A 72 -0.39 4.14 21.93
C VAL A 72 0.39 2.88 21.59
N TYR A 73 1.16 2.92 20.50
CA TYR A 73 1.65 1.71 19.85
C TYR A 73 2.96 1.15 20.40
N ALA A 74 3.73 1.95 21.14
CA ALA A 74 5.09 1.59 21.55
C ALA A 74 5.13 0.23 22.27
N ASP A 75 4.11 -0.03 23.08
CA ASP A 75 3.97 -1.24 23.89
C ASP A 75 3.49 -2.45 23.05
N SER A 76 2.85 -2.21 21.90
CA SER A 76 2.23 -3.24 21.05
C SER A 76 3.20 -3.92 20.06
N LEU A 77 4.42 -3.41 19.90
CA LEU A 77 5.35 -3.91 18.88
C LEU A 77 6.11 -5.15 19.35
N SER A 78 6.49 -5.19 20.62
CA SER A 78 7.21 -6.32 21.22
C SER A 78 6.31 -7.50 21.56
N VAL A 79 4.99 -7.32 21.64
CA VAL A 79 4.07 -8.43 21.98
C VAL A 79 3.86 -9.41 20.82
N GLY A 80 4.01 -8.97 19.56
CA GLY A 80 3.77 -9.82 18.39
C GLY A 80 4.50 -11.17 18.43
N PRO A 81 5.84 -11.21 18.63
CA PRO A 81 6.60 -12.45 18.74
C PRO A 81 6.16 -13.34 19.90
N VAL A 82 5.80 -12.74 21.04
CA VAL A 82 5.32 -13.45 22.23
C VAL A 82 3.93 -14.04 21.98
N ALA A 83 3.03 -13.28 21.36
CA ALA A 83 1.71 -13.75 20.96
C ALA A 83 1.79 -14.92 19.98
N ALA A 84 2.67 -14.82 18.98
CA ALA A 84 2.94 -15.92 18.05
C ALA A 84 3.47 -17.18 18.77
N ARG A 85 4.41 -17.02 19.70
CA ARG A 85 4.99 -18.12 20.48
C ARG A 85 3.96 -18.81 21.38
N LEU A 86 3.08 -18.04 22.01
CA LEU A 86 2.08 -18.54 22.94
C LEU A 86 0.76 -18.95 22.25
N GLY A 87 0.69 -18.89 20.92
CA GLY A 87 -0.47 -19.34 20.15
C GLY A 87 -1.70 -18.43 20.31
N GLY A 88 -1.50 -17.12 20.43
CA GLY A 88 -2.56 -16.14 20.65
C GLY A 88 -2.58 -14.98 19.65
N PRO A 89 -3.75 -14.36 19.40
CA PRO A 89 -3.83 -13.14 18.61
C PRO A 89 -3.42 -11.90 19.41
N VAL A 90 -3.12 -10.83 18.68
CA VAL A 90 -3.06 -9.47 19.21
C VAL A 90 -4.31 -8.73 18.71
N LEU A 91 -5.14 -8.29 19.65
CA LEU A 91 -6.28 -7.42 19.41
C LEU A 91 -5.98 -6.01 19.92
N LEU A 92 -6.73 -5.04 19.38
CA LEU A 92 -6.54 -3.63 19.72
C LEU A 92 -7.75 -3.09 20.50
N SER A 93 -7.47 -2.22 21.45
CA SER A 93 -8.48 -1.46 22.20
C SER A 93 -8.19 0.04 22.16
N ALA A 94 -9.25 0.86 22.26
CA ALA A 94 -9.07 2.27 22.62
C ALA A 94 -8.74 2.36 24.12
N THR A 95 -8.23 3.53 24.55
CA THR A 95 -7.79 3.74 25.94
C THR A 95 -8.93 3.54 26.95
N ALA A 96 -10.09 4.15 26.70
CA ALA A 96 -11.21 4.20 27.63
C ALA A 96 -12.41 3.32 27.20
N SER A 97 -12.33 2.64 26.05
CA SER A 97 -13.42 1.82 25.56
C SER A 97 -12.90 0.62 24.77
N LEU A 98 -13.59 -0.52 24.91
CA LEU A 98 -13.32 -1.73 24.15
C LEU A 98 -14.23 -1.76 22.90
N PRO A 99 -13.68 -1.60 21.68
CA PRO A 99 -14.47 -1.52 20.45
C PRO A 99 -15.33 -2.78 20.22
N ALA A 100 -16.46 -2.62 19.52
CA ALA A 100 -17.38 -3.73 19.25
C ALA A 100 -16.69 -4.90 18.52
N SER A 101 -15.89 -4.60 17.50
CA SER A 101 -15.11 -5.58 16.74
C SER A 101 -14.16 -6.40 17.63
N ALA A 102 -13.50 -5.77 18.60
CA ALA A 102 -12.64 -6.47 19.57
C ALA A 102 -13.45 -7.34 20.54
N ARG A 103 -14.59 -6.85 21.05
CA ARG A 103 -15.48 -7.64 21.93
C ARG A 103 -16.01 -8.89 21.24
N GLU A 104 -16.51 -8.74 20.01
CA GLU A 104 -17.04 -9.85 19.22
C GLU A 104 -15.97 -10.88 18.92
N GLU A 105 -14.76 -10.44 18.61
CA GLU A 105 -13.66 -11.34 18.33
C GLU A 105 -13.18 -12.07 19.59
N LEU A 106 -13.10 -11.40 20.75
CA LEU A 106 -12.82 -12.05 22.03
C LEU A 106 -13.86 -13.12 22.37
N ARG A 107 -15.16 -12.87 22.15
CA ARG A 107 -16.21 -13.89 22.35
C ARG A 107 -16.01 -15.10 21.45
N ARG A 108 -15.71 -14.87 20.17
CA ARG A 108 -15.48 -15.96 19.20
C ARG A 108 -14.25 -16.78 19.58
N LEU A 109 -13.17 -16.10 19.97
CA LEU A 109 -11.91 -16.73 20.35
C LEU A 109 -12.02 -17.54 21.64
N ALA A 110 -12.91 -17.15 22.56
CA ALA A 110 -13.06 -17.75 23.90
C ALA A 110 -11.70 -18.03 24.58
N PRO A 111 -10.86 -17.00 24.78
CA PRO A 111 -9.49 -17.19 25.27
C PRO A 111 -9.45 -17.70 26.71
N GLN A 112 -8.51 -18.61 27.00
CA GLN A 112 -8.29 -19.08 28.38
C GLN A 112 -7.66 -17.99 29.27
N LYS A 113 -6.92 -17.06 28.66
CA LYS A 113 -6.29 -15.92 29.33
C LYS A 113 -6.30 -14.69 28.43
N ILE A 114 -6.50 -13.52 29.01
CA ILE A 114 -6.26 -12.24 28.35
C ILE A 114 -5.09 -11.52 29.03
N VAL A 115 -4.15 -11.04 28.21
CA VAL A 115 -3.02 -10.22 28.65
C VAL A 115 -3.20 -8.81 28.13
N VAL A 116 -3.41 -7.85 29.03
CA VAL A 116 -3.45 -6.43 28.70
C VAL A 116 -2.03 -5.90 28.61
N VAL A 117 -1.69 -5.28 27.49
CA VAL A 117 -0.34 -4.76 27.22
C VAL A 117 -0.32 -3.25 27.30
N GLY A 118 0.55 -2.72 28.16
CA GLY A 118 0.74 -1.29 28.40
C GLY A 118 0.06 -0.81 29.68
N GLY A 119 0.46 0.39 30.14
CA GLY A 119 -0.04 1.00 31.36
C GLY A 119 -1.51 1.44 31.29
N THR A 120 -2.03 1.97 32.39
CA THR A 120 -3.43 2.45 32.49
C THR A 120 -3.72 3.64 31.56
N GLY A 121 -2.70 4.44 31.22
CA GLY A 121 -2.80 5.49 30.21
C GLY A 121 -2.94 4.97 28.77
N ALA A 122 -2.49 3.73 28.49
CA ALA A 122 -2.64 3.09 27.19
C ALA A 122 -3.97 2.33 27.09
N ILE A 123 -4.31 1.58 28.14
CA ILE A 123 -5.58 0.85 28.32
C ILE A 123 -6.03 1.02 29.76
N SER A 124 -7.15 1.70 29.97
CA SER A 124 -7.68 2.02 31.30
C SER A 124 -8.01 0.77 32.15
N THR A 125 -8.10 0.96 33.46
CA THR A 125 -8.57 -0.07 34.40
C THR A 125 -10.02 -0.50 34.09
N GLN A 126 -10.84 0.40 33.56
CA GLN A 126 -12.20 0.10 33.13
C GLN A 126 -12.22 -0.92 31.99
N VAL A 127 -11.41 -0.71 30.95
CA VAL A 127 -11.29 -1.68 29.85
C VAL A 127 -10.74 -3.02 30.35
N ALA A 128 -9.69 -3.00 31.18
CA ALA A 128 -9.15 -4.24 31.75
C ALA A 128 -10.16 -5.00 32.62
N THR A 129 -11.07 -4.29 33.29
CA THR A 129 -12.15 -4.91 34.06
C THR A 129 -13.20 -5.52 33.14
N ALA A 130 -13.60 -4.82 32.08
CA ALA A 130 -14.54 -5.35 31.08
C ALA A 130 -13.99 -6.59 30.35
N LEU A 131 -12.67 -6.74 30.22
CA LEU A 131 -12.06 -7.93 29.62
C LEU A 131 -12.31 -9.22 30.42
N ARG A 132 -12.66 -9.13 31.71
CA ARG A 132 -12.98 -10.30 32.55
C ARG A 132 -14.25 -11.04 32.10
N ASP A 133 -15.10 -10.38 31.32
CA ASP A 133 -16.29 -11.01 30.74
C ASP A 133 -15.94 -12.02 29.62
N PHE A 134 -14.68 -12.03 29.14
CA PHE A 134 -14.26 -12.82 27.97
C PHE A 134 -13.21 -13.89 28.29
N ALA A 135 -12.61 -13.89 29.48
CA ALA A 135 -11.64 -14.89 29.91
C ALA A 135 -11.61 -15.03 31.43
N PRO A 136 -11.33 -16.23 31.96
CA PRO A 136 -11.25 -16.46 33.40
C PRO A 136 -10.04 -15.75 34.06
N VAL A 137 -8.98 -15.50 33.28
CA VAL A 137 -7.77 -14.84 33.75
C VAL A 137 -7.50 -13.60 32.92
N VAL A 138 -7.38 -12.44 33.58
CA VAL A 138 -6.95 -11.19 32.97
C VAL A 138 -5.77 -10.64 33.77
N GLU A 139 -4.62 -10.51 33.11
CA GLU A 139 -3.40 -9.95 33.68
C GLU A 139 -2.91 -8.77 32.86
N ARG A 140 -2.06 -7.92 33.45
CA ARG A 140 -1.48 -6.76 32.77
C ARG A 140 0.03 -6.82 32.80
N ILE A 141 0.65 -6.56 31.65
CA ILE A 141 2.09 -6.33 31.52
C ILE A 141 2.29 -4.86 31.15
N ALA A 142 2.93 -4.10 32.05
CA ALA A 142 3.19 -2.69 31.88
C ALA A 142 4.44 -2.27 32.67
N GLY A 143 5.31 -1.49 32.05
CA GLY A 143 6.41 -0.79 32.70
C GLY A 143 6.15 0.72 32.76
N ALA A 144 7.08 1.46 33.37
CA ALA A 144 7.09 2.92 33.43
C ALA A 144 7.21 3.56 32.04
N ASP A 145 7.87 2.87 31.11
CA ASP A 145 7.98 3.28 29.72
C ASP A 145 7.90 2.08 28.75
N ARG A 146 8.06 2.39 27.46
CA ARG A 146 8.04 1.41 26.36
C ARG A 146 9.21 0.43 26.41
N TYR A 147 10.36 0.83 26.93
CA TYR A 147 11.54 -0.01 27.02
C TYR A 147 11.33 -1.04 28.11
N GLU A 148 10.88 -0.61 29.29
CA GLU A 148 10.53 -1.50 30.39
C GLU A 148 9.39 -2.44 30.02
N THR A 149 8.31 -1.91 29.41
CA THR A 149 7.22 -2.76 28.91
C THR A 149 7.72 -3.81 27.94
N SER A 150 8.64 -3.47 27.02
CA SER A 150 9.23 -4.44 26.10
C SER A 150 10.05 -5.53 26.80
N ARG A 151 10.81 -5.18 27.85
CA ARG A 151 11.58 -6.13 28.66
C ARG A 151 10.68 -7.08 29.44
N LEU A 152 9.59 -6.57 30.02
CA LEU A 152 8.60 -7.38 30.74
C LEU A 152 7.86 -8.33 29.80
N ILE A 153 7.51 -7.88 28.58
CA ILE A 153 6.93 -8.75 27.54
C ILE A 153 7.92 -9.85 27.14
N ALA A 154 9.20 -9.51 26.96
CA ALA A 154 10.23 -10.49 26.63
C ALA A 154 10.39 -11.54 27.73
N ALA A 155 10.49 -11.13 29.00
CA ALA A 155 10.57 -12.04 30.15
C ALA A 155 9.32 -12.93 30.27
N TYR A 156 8.14 -12.38 30.00
CA TYR A 156 6.88 -13.13 30.03
C TYR A 156 6.83 -14.24 28.97
N GLY A 157 7.22 -13.95 27.74
CA GLY A 157 7.19 -14.92 26.64
C GLY A 157 8.36 -15.90 26.61
N PHE A 158 9.48 -15.52 27.24
CA PHE A 158 10.75 -16.25 27.22
C PHE A 158 11.33 -16.40 28.64
N PRO A 159 10.59 -17.04 29.57
CA PRO A 159 11.03 -17.19 30.95
C PRO A 159 12.31 -18.03 31.08
N ASP A 160 12.52 -18.97 30.17
CA ASP A 160 13.68 -19.86 30.11
C ASP A 160 14.79 -19.32 29.18
N GLY A 161 14.69 -18.06 28.79
CA GLY A 161 15.59 -17.44 27.81
C GLY A 161 15.24 -17.74 26.36
N ALA A 162 16.09 -17.26 25.45
CA ALA A 162 15.93 -17.41 24.00
C ALA A 162 17.30 -17.50 23.33
N ALA A 163 17.43 -18.35 22.29
CA ALA A 163 18.68 -18.47 21.56
C ALA A 163 19.12 -17.18 20.84
N ARG A 164 18.17 -16.29 20.55
CA ARG A 164 18.37 -15.01 19.87
C ARG A 164 17.55 -13.92 20.52
N VAL A 165 18.01 -12.68 20.40
CA VAL A 165 17.23 -11.48 20.72
C VAL A 165 17.20 -10.56 19.52
N VAL A 166 16.02 -10.06 19.17
CA VAL A 166 15.86 -9.02 18.14
C VAL A 166 15.78 -7.67 18.84
N VAL A 167 16.59 -6.71 18.39
CA VAL A 167 16.68 -5.37 18.98
C VAL A 167 16.32 -4.32 17.97
N ALA A 168 15.43 -3.40 18.36
CA ALA A 168 15.04 -2.25 17.55
C ALA A 168 14.93 -1.00 18.43
N THR A 169 14.97 0.18 17.80
CA THR A 169 14.78 1.43 18.54
C THR A 169 13.33 1.57 19.04
N GLY A 170 13.15 2.10 20.24
CA GLY A 170 11.84 2.48 20.78
C GLY A 170 11.39 3.90 20.42
N ARG A 171 12.16 4.62 19.59
CA ARG A 171 11.89 6.03 19.22
C ARG A 171 11.02 6.20 17.96
N ASP A 172 11.26 5.41 16.92
CA ASP A 172 10.44 5.30 15.70
C ASP A 172 10.41 3.82 15.29
N TYR A 173 9.26 3.33 14.84
CA TYR A 173 8.97 1.89 14.85
C TYR A 173 8.88 1.13 13.52
N PRO A 174 9.24 1.67 12.34
CA PRO A 174 9.06 0.90 11.11
C PRO A 174 9.92 -0.37 11.08
N ASP A 175 11.16 -0.30 11.59
CA ASP A 175 12.07 -1.43 11.63
C ASP A 175 11.58 -2.49 12.65
N ALA A 176 11.07 -2.06 13.79
CA ALA A 176 10.46 -2.94 14.79
C ALA A 176 9.22 -3.66 14.24
N LEU A 177 8.37 -2.95 13.49
CA LEU A 177 7.17 -3.52 12.88
C LEU A 177 7.52 -4.64 11.88
N ALA A 178 8.41 -4.35 10.93
CA ALA A 178 8.86 -5.34 9.95
C ALA A 178 9.61 -6.51 10.64
N GLY A 179 10.44 -6.16 11.63
CA GLY A 179 11.26 -7.08 12.41
C GLY A 179 10.51 -8.01 13.34
N SER A 180 9.33 -7.62 13.81
CA SER A 180 8.53 -8.43 14.73
C SER A 180 8.15 -9.77 14.10
N ALA A 181 7.83 -9.81 12.81
CA ALA A 181 7.60 -11.06 12.10
C ALA A 181 8.86 -11.95 12.05
N LEU A 182 10.04 -11.35 11.87
CA LEU A 182 11.32 -12.08 11.89
C LEU A 182 11.58 -12.66 13.29
N ALA A 183 11.40 -11.86 14.33
CA ALA A 183 11.54 -12.28 15.72
C ALA A 183 10.61 -13.46 16.03
N ALA A 184 9.35 -13.40 15.61
CA ALA A 184 8.39 -14.48 15.78
C ALA A 184 8.83 -15.79 15.09
N VAL A 185 9.24 -15.71 13.82
CA VAL A 185 9.71 -16.89 13.05
C VAL A 185 11.01 -17.48 13.60
N ARG A 186 11.84 -16.66 14.24
CA ARG A 186 13.09 -17.09 14.89
C ARG A 186 12.89 -17.50 16.35
N GLN A 187 11.66 -17.49 16.86
CA GLN A 187 11.33 -17.74 18.27
C GLN A 187 12.21 -16.89 19.20
N ALA A 188 12.27 -15.59 18.92
CA ALA A 188 13.06 -14.61 19.64
C ALA A 188 12.17 -13.50 20.19
N PRO A 189 12.45 -12.95 21.38
CA PRO A 189 11.83 -11.71 21.82
C PRO A 189 12.31 -10.53 20.96
N LEU A 190 11.44 -9.52 20.84
CA LEU A 190 11.82 -8.20 20.35
C LEU A 190 11.94 -7.25 21.56
N VAL A 191 13.15 -6.76 21.80
CA VAL A 191 13.45 -5.81 22.89
C VAL A 191 13.67 -4.43 22.29
N LEU A 192 12.99 -3.43 22.86
CA LEU A 192 13.16 -2.04 22.45
C LEU A 192 14.28 -1.40 23.26
N VAL A 193 15.12 -0.61 22.59
CA VAL A 193 16.19 0.17 23.22
C VAL A 193 16.11 1.64 22.83
N ASP A 194 16.64 2.52 23.66
CA ASP A 194 16.98 3.87 23.20
C ASP A 194 18.24 3.78 22.31
N GLY A 195 18.02 3.51 21.03
CA GLY A 195 19.12 3.21 20.11
C GLY A 195 20.08 4.36 19.86
N THR A 196 19.73 5.60 20.22
CA THR A 196 20.61 6.77 20.05
C THR A 196 21.33 7.20 21.33
N ALA A 197 21.01 6.55 22.47
CA ALA A 197 21.69 6.81 23.73
C ALA A 197 23.18 6.42 23.68
N ALA A 198 23.94 6.92 24.67
CA ALA A 198 25.36 6.60 24.83
C ALA A 198 25.61 5.09 25.07
N GLY A 199 24.61 4.39 25.61
CA GLY A 199 24.61 2.96 25.87
C GLY A 199 23.22 2.46 26.25
N ILE A 200 23.11 1.16 26.55
CA ILE A 200 21.92 0.58 27.16
C ILE A 200 21.88 0.88 28.67
N ASP A 201 20.67 0.99 29.23
CA ASP A 201 20.48 1.14 30.67
C ASP A 201 20.75 -0.19 31.41
N VAL A 202 20.92 -0.11 32.73
CA VAL A 202 21.14 -1.30 33.59
C VAL A 202 19.98 -2.30 33.46
N PRO A 203 18.69 -1.89 33.47
CA PRO A 203 17.59 -2.82 33.28
C PRO A 203 17.62 -3.57 31.93
N THR A 204 18.04 -2.94 30.83
CA THR A 204 18.21 -3.64 29.54
C THR A 204 19.38 -4.60 29.58
N THR A 205 20.49 -4.22 30.21
CA THR A 205 21.63 -5.12 30.40
C THR A 205 21.19 -6.40 31.11
N GLU A 206 20.46 -6.27 32.22
CA GLU A 206 19.98 -7.42 32.98
C GLU A 206 18.94 -8.24 32.21
N ALA A 207 17.99 -7.59 31.53
CA ALA A 207 16.99 -8.30 30.73
C ALA A 207 17.64 -9.13 29.60
N VAL A 208 18.64 -8.57 28.90
CA VAL A 208 19.37 -9.29 27.85
C VAL A 208 20.23 -10.41 28.42
N ARG A 209 20.88 -10.17 29.58
CA ARG A 209 21.67 -11.19 30.29
C ARG A 209 20.81 -12.40 30.69
N VAL A 210 19.63 -12.15 31.28
CA VAL A 210 18.68 -13.21 31.69
C VAL A 210 18.13 -13.97 30.50
N LEU A 211 17.88 -13.29 29.37
CA LEU A 211 17.48 -13.98 28.14
C LEU A 211 18.54 -14.96 27.62
N GLY A 212 19.82 -14.75 27.96
CA GLY A 212 20.90 -15.69 27.63
C GLY A 212 21.11 -15.89 26.12
N ALA A 213 20.74 -14.90 25.30
CA ALA A 213 20.81 -15.02 23.84
C ALA A 213 22.25 -15.15 23.34
N GLY A 214 22.48 -16.08 22.40
CA GLY A 214 23.78 -16.26 21.73
C GLY A 214 23.97 -15.39 20.48
N GLU A 215 22.89 -14.80 19.96
CA GLU A 215 22.90 -13.86 18.84
C GLU A 215 21.95 -12.68 19.10
N ALA A 216 22.45 -11.46 18.94
CA ALA A 216 21.65 -10.24 18.88
C ALA A 216 21.49 -9.78 17.43
N ILE A 217 20.24 -9.73 16.95
CA ILE A 217 19.90 -9.21 15.62
C ILE A 217 19.41 -7.78 15.77
N VAL A 218 20.22 -6.82 15.33
CA VAL A 218 19.93 -5.39 15.46
C VAL A 218 19.28 -4.88 14.18
N LEU A 219 18.10 -4.27 14.32
CA LEU A 219 17.32 -3.73 13.21
C LEU A 219 17.51 -2.22 13.10
N GLY A 220 17.68 -1.76 11.86
CA GLY A 220 17.87 -0.36 11.53
C GLY A 220 19.34 0.07 11.47
N GLY A 221 19.58 1.19 10.79
CA GLY A 221 20.92 1.75 10.60
C GLY A 221 21.54 2.29 11.90
N ALA A 222 22.84 2.61 11.85
CA ALA A 222 23.56 3.16 13.00
C ALA A 222 23.00 4.51 13.51
N ALA A 223 22.26 5.24 12.66
CA ALA A 223 21.59 6.48 13.03
C ALA A 223 20.41 6.29 13.98
N VAL A 224 19.78 5.10 14.00
CA VAL A 224 18.62 4.80 14.86
C VAL A 224 18.96 3.81 15.98
N VAL A 225 19.95 2.94 15.76
CA VAL A 225 20.56 2.09 16.78
C VAL A 225 22.08 2.10 16.61
N ARG A 226 22.79 2.90 17.41
CA ARG A 226 24.25 3.05 17.33
C ARG A 226 24.97 1.72 17.56
N ASP A 227 26.12 1.56 16.94
CA ASP A 227 26.94 0.35 17.12
C ASP A 227 27.39 0.12 18.57
N ALA A 228 27.57 1.19 19.35
CA ALA A 228 27.89 1.08 20.77
C ALA A 228 26.74 0.43 21.56
N VAL A 229 25.48 0.79 21.27
CA VAL A 229 24.29 0.14 21.87
C VAL A 229 24.25 -1.33 21.45
N ALA A 230 24.42 -1.62 20.16
CA ALA A 230 24.44 -2.99 19.64
C ALA A 230 25.51 -3.87 20.30
N ARG A 231 26.74 -3.34 20.45
CA ARG A 231 27.85 -4.03 21.12
C ARG A 231 27.56 -4.29 22.60
N GLN A 232 26.95 -3.35 23.31
CA GLN A 232 26.62 -3.54 24.72
C GLN A 232 25.50 -4.56 24.93
N VAL A 233 24.47 -4.57 24.06
CA VAL A 233 23.46 -5.65 24.06
C VAL A 233 24.15 -7.00 23.89
N ALA A 234 25.03 -7.13 22.89
CA ALA A 234 25.72 -8.39 22.64
C ALA A 234 26.60 -8.81 23.82
N ALA A 235 27.36 -7.87 24.38
CA ALA A 235 28.24 -8.11 25.52
C ALA A 235 27.48 -8.55 26.79
N ALA A 236 26.23 -8.09 26.98
CA ALA A 236 25.43 -8.42 28.17
C ALA A 236 25.16 -9.93 28.34
N SER A 237 25.11 -10.69 27.25
CA SER A 237 24.93 -12.16 27.27
C SER A 237 26.08 -12.93 26.62
N GLY A 238 27.19 -12.26 26.27
CA GLY A 238 28.29 -12.87 25.49
C GLY A 238 27.88 -13.28 24.07
N ALA A 239 26.84 -12.65 23.52
CA ALA A 239 26.32 -12.94 22.19
C ALA A 239 27.24 -12.43 21.07
N THR A 240 27.13 -13.05 19.91
CA THR A 240 27.48 -12.38 18.64
C THR A 240 26.39 -11.38 18.28
N TRP A 241 26.69 -10.42 17.41
CA TRP A 241 25.65 -9.56 16.85
C TRP A 241 25.84 -9.27 15.39
N ARG A 242 24.72 -9.01 14.71
CA ARG A 242 24.69 -8.53 13.33
C ARG A 242 23.60 -7.50 13.14
N ARG A 243 23.74 -6.69 12.09
CA ARG A 243 22.80 -5.64 11.75
C ARG A 243 22.02 -5.99 10.48
N ILE A 244 20.73 -5.67 10.48
CA ILE A 244 19.88 -5.65 9.29
C ILE A 244 19.37 -4.22 9.11
N ALA A 245 19.82 -3.56 8.05
CA ALA A 245 19.48 -2.17 7.76
C ALA A 245 19.48 -1.91 6.25
N GLY A 246 18.57 -1.07 5.79
CA GLY A 246 18.54 -0.52 4.45
C GLY A 246 18.80 0.98 4.43
N THR A 247 18.69 1.60 3.25
CA THR A 247 18.88 3.04 3.06
C THR A 247 17.75 3.88 3.66
N ASP A 248 16.55 3.31 3.77
CA ASP A 248 15.38 3.89 4.41
C ASP A 248 14.52 2.80 5.06
N ARG A 249 13.40 3.18 5.68
CA ARG A 249 12.48 2.26 6.35
C ARG A 249 11.90 1.18 5.43
N TYR A 250 11.75 1.46 4.14
CA TYR A 250 11.20 0.51 3.16
C TYR A 250 12.25 -0.50 2.74
N ASP A 251 13.47 -0.04 2.48
CA ASP A 251 14.61 -0.91 2.19
C ASP A 251 14.99 -1.76 3.42
N THR A 252 14.97 -1.23 4.65
CA THR A 252 15.19 -2.05 5.86
C THR A 252 14.18 -3.19 5.95
N ALA A 253 12.90 -2.95 5.70
CA ALA A 253 11.87 -4.01 5.65
C ALA A 253 12.17 -5.06 4.57
N VAL A 254 12.73 -4.65 3.43
CA VAL A 254 13.18 -5.57 2.37
C VAL A 254 14.41 -6.38 2.79
N GLN A 255 15.37 -5.79 3.49
CA GLN A 255 16.51 -6.53 4.04
C GLN A 255 16.05 -7.56 5.08
N ILE A 256 15.11 -7.19 5.97
CA ILE A 256 14.48 -8.12 6.90
C ILE A 256 13.76 -9.24 6.14
N ALA A 257 13.03 -8.93 5.07
CA ALA A 257 12.33 -9.93 4.27
C ALA A 257 13.26 -10.95 3.60
N LYS A 258 14.52 -10.60 3.30
CA LYS A 258 15.50 -11.56 2.76
C LYS A 258 15.86 -12.67 3.77
N GLU A 259 15.73 -12.42 5.07
CA GLU A 259 15.95 -13.42 6.13
C GLU A 259 14.92 -14.56 6.10
N PHE A 260 13.81 -14.39 5.39
CA PHE A 260 12.78 -15.40 5.17
C PHE A 260 13.11 -16.32 3.99
N GLY A 261 14.22 -16.09 3.27
CA GLY A 261 14.64 -16.87 2.12
C GLY A 261 13.82 -16.53 0.86
N SER A 262 13.03 -17.49 0.39
CA SER A 262 12.16 -17.36 -0.80
C SER A 262 10.68 -17.39 -0.40
N PRO A 263 10.16 -16.31 0.23
CA PRO A 263 8.77 -16.28 0.69
C PRO A 263 7.81 -16.32 -0.51
N THR A 264 6.78 -17.16 -0.41
CA THR A 264 5.71 -17.22 -1.42
C THR A 264 4.59 -16.22 -1.15
N ARG A 265 4.42 -15.85 0.12
CA ARG A 265 3.50 -14.82 0.59
C ARG A 265 4.26 -13.66 1.21
N VAL A 266 3.80 -12.44 0.98
CA VAL A 266 4.24 -11.24 1.69
C VAL A 266 3.05 -10.45 2.19
N TYR A 267 3.19 -9.88 3.39
CA TYR A 267 2.26 -8.90 3.94
C TYR A 267 2.81 -7.51 3.68
N VAL A 268 1.96 -6.54 3.35
CA VAL A 268 2.39 -5.16 3.06
C VAL A 268 1.55 -4.18 3.85
N SER A 269 2.23 -3.30 4.59
CA SER A 269 1.63 -2.18 5.34
C SER A 269 2.20 -0.84 4.86
N THR A 270 1.53 0.26 5.22
CA THR A 270 2.16 1.57 5.11
C THR A 270 3.28 1.73 6.15
N GLY A 271 4.39 2.34 5.74
CA GLY A 271 5.51 2.69 6.62
C GLY A 271 5.37 4.04 7.33
N ALA A 272 4.27 4.76 7.08
CA ALA A 272 3.96 6.05 7.72
C ALA A 272 2.98 5.94 8.89
N GLY A 273 2.15 4.89 8.92
CA GLY A 273 1.18 4.60 9.98
C GLY A 273 1.02 3.09 10.14
N PHE A 274 1.07 2.60 11.38
CA PHE A 274 1.31 1.17 11.63
C PHE A 274 0.20 0.47 12.42
N ALA A 275 -0.86 1.21 12.79
CA ALA A 275 -1.97 0.70 13.57
C ALA A 275 -2.61 -0.58 12.98
N ASP A 276 -2.73 -0.64 11.66
CA ASP A 276 -3.40 -1.74 10.96
C ASP A 276 -2.52 -3.00 10.84
N ALA A 277 -1.23 -2.91 11.16
CA ALA A 277 -0.26 -3.98 10.97
C ALA A 277 0.34 -4.54 12.28
N THR A 278 0.17 -3.88 13.43
CA THR A 278 0.69 -4.39 14.71
C THR A 278 0.14 -5.77 15.06
N ALA A 279 -1.12 -6.04 14.67
CA ALA A 279 -1.77 -7.32 14.91
C ALA A 279 -1.33 -8.45 13.96
N VAL A 280 -0.59 -8.17 12.89
CA VAL A 280 -0.28 -9.17 11.84
C VAL A 280 0.76 -10.20 12.26
N VAL A 281 1.55 -9.93 13.31
CA VAL A 281 2.75 -10.73 13.62
C VAL A 281 2.43 -12.22 13.84
N PRO A 282 1.40 -12.63 14.60
CA PRO A 282 1.03 -14.05 14.71
C PRO A 282 0.64 -14.69 13.37
N LEU A 283 -0.08 -13.95 12.51
CA LEU A 283 -0.45 -14.41 11.17
C LEU A 283 0.79 -14.57 10.27
N ALA A 284 1.67 -13.58 10.27
CA ALA A 284 2.91 -13.58 9.51
C ALA A 284 3.85 -14.71 9.96
N ALA A 285 3.91 -14.99 11.27
CA ALA A 285 4.69 -16.08 11.83
C ALA A 285 4.16 -17.45 11.41
N ARG A 286 2.84 -17.67 11.51
CA ARG A 286 2.17 -18.89 11.04
C ARG A 286 2.46 -19.17 9.57
N ASP A 287 2.36 -18.13 8.75
CA ASP A 287 2.58 -18.22 7.31
C ASP A 287 4.05 -18.21 6.91
N ARG A 288 4.97 -17.98 7.88
CA ARG A 288 6.41 -17.73 7.66
C ARG A 288 6.65 -16.67 6.57
N ALA A 289 5.84 -15.61 6.58
CA ALA A 289 5.83 -14.55 5.58
C ALA A 289 6.37 -13.24 6.17
N PRO A 290 7.19 -12.49 5.43
CA PRO A 290 7.68 -11.19 5.89
C PRO A 290 6.58 -10.12 5.82
N VAL A 291 6.78 -9.07 6.64
CA VAL A 291 6.02 -7.81 6.57
C VAL A 291 6.88 -6.77 5.86
N LEU A 292 6.46 -6.35 4.68
CA LEU A 292 7.04 -5.28 3.90
C LEU A 292 6.36 -3.94 4.21
N LEU A 293 7.10 -2.86 4.01
CA LEU A 293 6.59 -1.50 4.15
C LEU A 293 6.58 -0.79 2.79
N SER A 294 5.65 0.13 2.63
CA SER A 294 5.54 1.02 1.46
C SER A 294 5.01 2.39 1.86
N PRO A 295 5.29 3.48 1.12
CA PRO A 295 4.43 4.65 1.12
C PRO A 295 2.99 4.24 0.77
N ALA A 296 2.04 5.06 1.19
CA ALA A 296 0.63 4.77 1.02
C ALA A 296 0.22 4.59 -0.45
N LEU A 297 0.77 5.39 -1.36
CA LEU A 297 0.31 5.51 -2.75
C LEU A 297 0.85 4.43 -3.69
N CYS A 298 2.09 3.98 -3.53
CA CYS A 298 2.84 3.24 -4.56
C CYS A 298 4.02 2.49 -3.95
N ALA A 299 4.59 1.53 -4.69
CA ALA A 299 5.72 0.74 -4.23
C ALA A 299 7.06 1.41 -4.62
N PRO A 300 7.96 1.71 -3.66
CA PRO A 300 9.29 2.20 -3.95
C PRO A 300 10.14 1.09 -4.58
N ALA A 301 11.27 1.46 -5.18
CA ALA A 301 12.09 0.52 -5.96
C ALA A 301 12.48 -0.74 -5.15
N SER A 302 12.87 -0.59 -3.89
CA SER A 302 13.24 -1.70 -2.99
C SER A 302 12.06 -2.64 -2.73
N THR A 303 10.92 -2.12 -2.27
CA THR A 303 9.71 -2.91 -2.00
C THR A 303 9.20 -3.59 -3.27
N ARG A 304 9.19 -2.88 -4.40
CA ARG A 304 8.79 -3.42 -5.71
C ARG A 304 9.68 -4.60 -6.10
N ALA A 305 11.00 -4.48 -5.95
CA ALA A 305 11.93 -5.56 -6.28
C ALA A 305 11.65 -6.84 -5.48
N MET A 306 11.22 -6.75 -4.23
CA MET A 306 10.76 -7.91 -3.45
C MET A 306 9.41 -8.43 -3.94
N LEU A 307 8.42 -7.55 -4.14
CA LEU A 307 7.07 -7.92 -4.57
C LEU A 307 7.05 -8.64 -5.93
N THR A 308 7.98 -8.32 -6.82
CA THR A 308 8.06 -8.90 -8.17
C THR A 308 8.96 -10.13 -8.27
N ARG A 309 9.51 -10.65 -7.16
CA ARG A 309 10.27 -11.91 -7.19
C ARG A 309 9.36 -13.05 -7.63
N ALA A 310 9.87 -13.95 -8.48
CA ALA A 310 9.12 -15.09 -9.00
C ALA A 310 8.52 -16.00 -7.91
N ALA A 311 9.20 -16.10 -6.76
CA ALA A 311 8.70 -16.86 -5.61
C ALA A 311 7.40 -16.26 -5.02
N VAL A 312 7.23 -14.93 -5.07
CA VAL A 312 6.09 -14.24 -4.44
C VAL A 312 4.85 -14.39 -5.31
N THR A 313 3.96 -15.30 -4.93
CA THR A 313 2.69 -15.59 -5.60
C THR A 313 1.48 -15.03 -4.85
N SER A 314 1.66 -14.56 -3.61
CA SER A 314 0.61 -13.97 -2.78
C SER A 314 1.06 -12.67 -2.12
N ARG A 315 0.30 -11.59 -2.32
CA ARG A 315 0.53 -10.27 -1.73
C ARG A 315 -0.71 -9.87 -0.93
N VAL A 316 -0.56 -9.66 0.36
CA VAL A 316 -1.68 -9.29 1.25
C VAL A 316 -1.47 -7.87 1.76
N LEU A 317 -2.35 -6.96 1.35
CA LEU A 317 -2.35 -5.57 1.83
C LEU A 317 -3.05 -5.49 3.19
N LEU A 318 -2.44 -4.77 4.13
CA LEU A 318 -2.99 -4.53 5.47
C LEU A 318 -3.55 -3.11 5.56
N GLY A 319 -4.79 -2.99 6.03
CA GLY A 319 -5.50 -1.72 6.13
C GLY A 319 -6.31 -1.39 4.88
N GLY A 320 -7.20 -0.40 4.97
CA GLY A 320 -8.14 -0.05 3.89
C GLY A 320 -7.49 0.68 2.70
N PRO A 321 -8.23 0.88 1.59
CA PRO A 321 -7.72 1.61 0.40
C PRO A 321 -7.22 3.03 0.70
N ARG A 322 -7.80 3.71 1.70
CA ARG A 322 -7.37 5.05 2.17
C ARG A 322 -6.09 5.04 3.01
N VAL A 323 -5.65 3.87 3.49
CA VAL A 323 -4.39 3.68 4.23
C VAL A 323 -3.28 3.24 3.28
N LEU A 324 -3.57 2.27 2.41
CA LEU A 324 -2.63 1.71 1.45
C LEU A 324 -3.33 1.46 0.12
N ARG A 325 -2.89 2.11 -0.96
CA ARG A 325 -3.52 2.08 -2.29
C ARG A 325 -3.28 0.71 -2.94
N GLY A 326 -4.20 0.26 -3.79
CA GLY A 326 -4.05 -1.03 -4.47
C GLY A 326 -2.87 -1.05 -5.44
N LEU A 327 -2.40 0.12 -5.87
CA LEU A 327 -1.14 0.31 -6.61
C LEU A 327 0.08 -0.36 -5.93
N VAL A 328 0.11 -0.43 -4.60
CA VAL A 328 1.17 -1.12 -3.87
C VAL A 328 1.08 -2.63 -4.11
N GLY A 329 -0.12 -3.20 -4.10
CA GLY A 329 -0.37 -4.63 -4.36
C GLY A 329 -0.01 -5.04 -5.79
N SER A 330 -0.24 -4.17 -6.77
CA SER A 330 0.21 -4.34 -8.16
C SER A 330 1.69 -4.04 -8.37
N ALA A 331 2.43 -3.70 -7.30
CA ALA A 331 3.85 -3.33 -7.35
C ALA A 331 4.12 -2.16 -8.33
N THR A 332 3.17 -1.23 -8.43
CA THR A 332 3.26 -0.08 -9.33
C THR A 332 4.35 0.88 -8.85
N PRO A 333 5.28 1.29 -9.75
CA PRO A 333 6.33 2.22 -9.39
C PRO A 333 5.76 3.58 -9.01
N CYS A 334 6.38 4.21 -8.02
CA CYS A 334 6.05 5.57 -7.65
C CYS A 334 6.35 6.56 -8.77
N GLN A 335 5.40 7.46 -9.01
CA GLN A 335 5.58 8.60 -9.91
C GLN A 335 5.45 9.91 -9.13
N SER A 336 6.06 10.97 -9.65
CA SER A 336 6.00 12.29 -9.02
C SER A 336 4.58 12.84 -9.05
N ILE A 337 4.14 13.45 -7.96
CA ILE A 337 2.88 14.20 -7.90
C ILE A 337 3.08 15.71 -8.09
N THR A 338 4.33 16.16 -8.29
CA THR A 338 4.68 17.59 -8.42
C THR A 338 5.36 17.93 -9.74
N ALA A 339 6.01 16.97 -10.40
CA ALA A 339 6.66 17.21 -11.67
C ALA A 339 5.61 17.35 -12.78
N ALA A 340 5.61 18.48 -13.49
CA ALA A 340 4.63 18.78 -14.55
C ALA A 340 4.61 17.73 -15.68
N THR A 341 5.72 17.01 -15.87
CA THR A 341 5.84 15.91 -16.83
C THR A 341 5.11 14.63 -16.43
N SER A 342 4.79 14.47 -15.14
CA SER A 342 4.17 13.26 -14.61
C SER A 342 2.67 13.22 -14.90
N PRO A 343 2.10 12.08 -15.31
CA PRO A 343 0.65 11.93 -15.40
C PRO A 343 -0.02 12.01 -14.02
N TRP A 344 0.72 11.83 -12.92
CA TRP A 344 0.21 11.93 -11.54
C TRP A 344 0.35 13.33 -10.94
N VAL A 345 0.83 14.32 -11.69
CA VAL A 345 0.96 15.69 -11.19
C VAL A 345 -0.38 16.21 -10.67
N LEU A 346 -0.40 16.70 -9.44
CA LEU A 346 -1.51 17.41 -8.86
C LEU A 346 -1.33 18.89 -9.12
N VAL A 347 -2.22 19.47 -9.92
CA VAL A 347 -2.32 20.92 -10.08
C VAL A 347 -3.64 21.36 -9.50
N ASN A 348 -3.57 22.26 -8.52
CA ASN A 348 -4.73 22.88 -7.89
C ASN A 348 -4.30 24.19 -7.24
N LYS A 349 -5.20 24.88 -6.52
CA LYS A 349 -4.94 26.21 -5.96
C LYS A 349 -3.75 26.29 -4.99
N ARG A 350 -3.28 25.17 -4.44
CA ARG A 350 -2.09 25.09 -3.57
C ARG A 350 -0.84 24.53 -4.25
N ASN A 351 -1.01 23.93 -5.43
CA ASN A 351 0.06 23.26 -6.18
C ASN A 351 0.14 23.86 -7.59
N PRO A 352 0.84 25.00 -7.76
CA PRO A 352 1.09 25.53 -9.09
C PRO A 352 2.01 24.61 -9.89
N ILE A 353 1.91 24.72 -11.20
CA ILE A 353 2.82 24.03 -12.13
C ILE A 353 4.23 24.60 -11.97
N SER A 354 5.22 23.71 -11.93
CA SER A 354 6.63 24.07 -11.87
C SER A 354 7.42 23.46 -13.04
N PRO A 355 8.14 24.28 -13.83
CA PRO A 355 8.11 25.75 -13.83
C PRO A 355 6.76 26.31 -14.32
N LEU A 356 6.39 27.54 -13.93
CA LEU A 356 5.10 28.15 -14.30
C LEU A 356 4.85 28.21 -15.81
N THR A 357 5.91 28.31 -16.62
CA THR A 357 5.85 28.37 -18.08
C THR A 357 5.95 27.00 -18.75
N TYR A 358 5.88 25.90 -17.98
CA TYR A 358 5.98 24.55 -18.52
C TYR A 358 4.97 24.33 -19.68
N ALA A 359 5.50 23.78 -20.77
CA ALA A 359 4.77 23.35 -21.95
C ALA A 359 5.26 21.95 -22.34
N PRO A 360 4.38 20.94 -22.53
CA PRO A 360 4.80 19.62 -22.97
C PRO A 360 5.32 19.63 -24.41
N ALA A 361 6.34 18.83 -24.69
CA ALA A 361 6.93 18.72 -26.03
C ALA A 361 6.20 17.71 -26.95
N ASP A 362 5.41 16.81 -26.37
CA ASP A 362 4.75 15.67 -27.02
C ASP A 362 3.25 15.93 -27.29
N LEU A 363 2.88 17.19 -27.51
CA LEU A 363 1.52 17.59 -27.78
C LEU A 363 1.07 17.16 -29.18
N ARG A 364 -0.10 16.56 -29.28
CA ARG A 364 -0.79 16.25 -30.54
C ARG A 364 -2.29 16.47 -30.42
N THR A 365 -2.92 16.83 -31.52
CA THR A 365 -4.38 16.88 -31.59
C THR A 365 -4.95 15.46 -31.61
N PRO A 366 -5.90 15.11 -30.73
CA PRO A 366 -6.59 13.83 -30.80
C PRO A 366 -7.49 13.78 -32.04
N ASN A 367 -7.56 12.63 -32.70
CA ASN A 367 -8.41 12.37 -33.86
C ASN A 367 -9.85 12.08 -33.44
N ILE A 368 -10.49 13.07 -32.82
CA ILE A 368 -11.92 13.07 -32.50
C ILE A 368 -12.53 14.40 -32.95
N ARG A 369 -13.86 14.50 -32.95
CA ARG A 369 -14.53 15.73 -33.39
C ARG A 369 -14.11 16.93 -32.53
N GLY A 370 -13.69 18.02 -33.18
CA GLY A 370 -13.35 19.28 -32.51
C GLY A 370 -14.59 20.16 -32.27
N ALA A 371 -14.69 20.71 -31.06
CA ALA A 371 -15.72 21.68 -30.64
C ALA A 371 -15.06 22.87 -29.91
N GLY A 372 -13.93 23.33 -30.47
CA GLY A 372 -12.96 24.25 -29.85
C GLY A 372 -11.55 23.66 -29.87
N GLY A 373 -11.44 22.36 -29.58
CA GLY A 373 -10.26 21.54 -29.85
C GLY A 373 -9.05 21.84 -28.97
N GLY A 374 -7.86 21.59 -29.53
CA GLY A 374 -6.57 21.75 -28.85
C GLY A 374 -5.85 20.42 -28.64
N PRO A 375 -4.52 20.46 -28.45
CA PRO A 375 -3.74 19.24 -28.31
C PRO A 375 -3.76 18.69 -26.89
N LEU A 376 -3.45 17.41 -26.78
CA LEU A 376 -3.13 16.72 -25.53
C LEU A 376 -1.74 16.11 -25.66
N ARG A 377 -1.13 15.73 -24.53
CA ARG A 377 0.05 14.86 -24.59
C ARG A 377 -0.31 13.57 -25.31
N ALA A 378 0.61 13.04 -26.12
CA ALA A 378 0.34 11.96 -27.06
C ALA A 378 -0.38 10.74 -26.44
N GLN A 379 -0.01 10.38 -25.21
CA GLN A 379 -0.64 9.30 -24.45
C GLN A 379 -2.10 9.61 -24.06
N ALA A 380 -2.38 10.83 -23.57
CA ALA A 380 -3.75 11.24 -23.23
C ALA A 380 -4.62 11.42 -24.47
N ALA A 381 -4.05 11.93 -25.57
CA ALA A 381 -4.75 12.00 -26.85
C ALA A 381 -5.19 10.61 -27.33
N ALA A 382 -4.31 9.60 -27.24
CA ALA A 382 -4.62 8.23 -27.65
C ALA A 382 -5.70 7.61 -26.76
N ALA A 383 -5.61 7.85 -25.45
CA ALA A 383 -6.62 7.42 -24.50
C ALA A 383 -7.99 8.06 -24.77
N LEU A 384 -8.02 9.35 -25.14
CA LEU A 384 -9.26 10.06 -25.45
C LEU A 384 -9.91 9.51 -26.73
N GLU A 385 -9.12 9.19 -27.75
CA GLU A 385 -9.59 8.54 -28.98
C GLU A 385 -10.24 7.18 -28.67
N GLN A 386 -9.62 6.38 -27.81
CA GLN A 386 -10.18 5.09 -27.37
C GLN A 386 -11.47 5.27 -26.57
N LEU A 387 -11.52 6.25 -25.66
CA LEU A 387 -12.72 6.58 -24.90
C LEU A 387 -13.87 7.00 -25.83
N ALA A 388 -13.60 7.87 -26.80
CA ALA A 388 -14.61 8.36 -27.74
C ALA A 388 -15.12 7.25 -28.67
N ALA A 389 -14.22 6.41 -29.19
CA ALA A 389 -14.58 5.25 -30.00
C ALA A 389 -15.46 4.26 -29.22
N ALA A 390 -15.13 3.99 -27.96
CA ALA A 390 -15.91 3.11 -27.11
C ALA A 390 -17.28 3.69 -26.73
N SER A 391 -17.39 5.01 -26.53
CA SER A 391 -18.67 5.69 -26.35
C SER A 391 -19.59 5.47 -27.56
N ALA A 392 -19.05 5.67 -28.77
CA ALA A 392 -19.80 5.46 -30.00
C ALA A 392 -20.20 3.99 -30.19
N ALA A 393 -19.27 3.06 -29.97
CA ALA A 393 -19.51 1.61 -30.08
C ALA A 393 -20.55 1.11 -29.06
N ALA A 394 -20.62 1.73 -27.87
CA ALA A 394 -21.63 1.43 -26.86
C ALA A 394 -22.99 2.11 -27.12
N GLY A 395 -23.15 2.85 -28.23
CA GLY A 395 -24.38 3.57 -28.57
C GLY A 395 -24.62 4.82 -27.73
N ALA A 396 -23.67 5.26 -26.91
CA ALA A 396 -23.80 6.47 -26.08
C ALA A 396 -23.66 7.77 -26.88
N GLY A 397 -23.09 7.70 -28.08
CA GLY A 397 -22.95 8.82 -29.01
C GLY A 397 -21.51 9.35 -29.12
N VAL A 398 -21.33 10.37 -29.96
CA VAL A 398 -20.00 10.94 -30.26
C VAL A 398 -19.58 11.94 -29.19
N ILE A 399 -18.35 11.81 -28.71
CA ILE A 399 -17.70 12.75 -27.79
C ILE A 399 -16.82 13.71 -28.61
N GLY A 400 -16.89 15.00 -28.32
CA GLY A 400 -16.05 16.04 -28.94
C GLY A 400 -15.03 16.63 -27.97
N ASN A 401 -13.89 17.08 -28.50
CA ASN A 401 -12.87 17.83 -27.79
C ASN A 401 -13.24 19.32 -27.77
N ALA A 402 -13.73 19.82 -26.64
CA ALA A 402 -14.09 21.22 -26.48
C ALA A 402 -12.89 22.10 -26.14
N SER A 403 -12.08 21.70 -25.16
CA SER A 403 -10.86 22.42 -24.82
C SER A 403 -9.82 21.52 -24.17
N ALA A 404 -8.60 21.49 -24.71
CA ALA A 404 -7.49 20.70 -24.18
C ALA A 404 -6.35 21.60 -23.66
N TYR A 405 -5.11 21.36 -24.08
CA TYR A 405 -3.95 22.12 -23.60
C TYR A 405 -4.07 23.62 -23.85
N ARG A 406 -3.71 24.41 -22.82
CA ARG A 406 -3.60 25.87 -22.89
C ARG A 406 -2.29 26.32 -22.25
N SER A 407 -1.46 27.05 -23.00
CA SER A 407 -0.18 27.55 -22.49
C SER A 407 -0.36 28.53 -21.32
N TYR A 408 0.71 28.77 -20.56
CA TYR A 408 0.72 29.80 -19.51
C TYR A 408 0.35 31.19 -20.07
N ALA A 409 0.90 31.57 -21.23
CA ALA A 409 0.61 32.85 -21.88
C ALA A 409 -0.88 32.98 -22.26
N THR A 410 -1.47 31.91 -22.81
CA THR A 410 -2.90 31.85 -23.14
C THR A 410 -3.77 32.00 -21.90
N GLN A 411 -3.41 31.32 -20.80
CA GLN A 411 -4.13 31.44 -19.54
C GLN A 411 -4.01 32.85 -18.97
N LYS A 412 -2.82 33.46 -19.01
CA LYS A 412 -2.60 34.84 -18.56
C LYS A 412 -3.51 35.82 -19.31
N ALA A 413 -3.50 35.78 -20.64
CA ALA A 413 -4.35 36.64 -21.45
C ALA A 413 -5.86 36.42 -21.18
N THR A 414 -6.27 35.16 -20.99
CA THR A 414 -7.66 34.81 -20.67
C THR A 414 -8.07 35.34 -19.30
N HIS A 415 -7.21 35.17 -18.29
CA HIS A 415 -7.48 35.61 -16.93
C HIS A 415 -7.54 37.13 -16.84
N GLU A 416 -6.61 37.85 -17.48
CA GLU A 416 -6.62 39.31 -17.55
C GLU A 416 -7.88 39.84 -18.24
N ARG A 417 -8.37 39.15 -19.28
CA ARG A 417 -9.65 39.49 -19.92
C ARG A 417 -10.82 39.29 -18.96
N LEU A 418 -10.92 38.14 -18.29
CA LEU A 418 -12.01 37.87 -17.34
C LEU A 418 -12.03 38.87 -16.18
N ILE A 419 -10.86 39.30 -15.70
CA ILE A 419 -10.78 40.35 -14.65
C ILE A 419 -11.34 41.68 -15.17
N ARG A 420 -11.01 42.07 -16.41
CA ARG A 420 -11.56 43.29 -17.00
C ARG A 420 -13.08 43.22 -17.18
N ASP A 421 -13.59 42.06 -17.58
CA ASP A 421 -15.01 41.92 -17.94
C ASP A 421 -15.91 41.66 -16.72
N LEU A 422 -15.43 40.93 -15.71
CA LEU A 422 -16.25 40.42 -14.59
C LEU A 422 -15.76 40.87 -13.21
N GLY A 423 -14.59 41.51 -13.12
CA GLY A 423 -13.90 41.77 -11.86
C GLY A 423 -13.15 40.54 -11.32
N LEU A 424 -12.21 40.78 -10.38
CA LEU A 424 -11.31 39.76 -9.86
C LEU A 424 -12.02 38.57 -9.20
N GLU A 425 -13.04 38.85 -8.38
CA GLU A 425 -13.73 37.81 -7.61
C GLU A 425 -14.43 36.80 -8.54
N ARG A 426 -15.21 37.29 -9.51
CA ARG A 426 -15.91 36.43 -10.50
C ARG A 426 -14.92 35.76 -11.45
N ALA A 427 -13.82 36.43 -11.81
CA ALA A 427 -12.78 35.83 -12.65
C ALA A 427 -12.09 34.64 -11.95
N LEU A 428 -11.86 34.71 -10.64
CA LEU A 428 -11.28 33.61 -9.84
C LEU A 428 -12.27 32.45 -9.60
N GLN A 429 -13.57 32.69 -9.73
CA GLN A 429 -14.59 31.63 -9.74
C GLN A 429 -14.72 30.97 -11.12
N ALA A 430 -14.57 31.74 -12.20
CA ALA A 430 -14.76 31.27 -13.57
C ALA A 430 -13.51 30.60 -14.19
N SER A 431 -12.30 30.95 -13.75
CA SER A 431 -11.06 30.38 -14.28
C SER A 431 -9.97 30.31 -13.21
N ALA A 432 -9.19 29.23 -13.26
CA ALA A 432 -7.96 29.15 -12.48
C ALA A 432 -6.99 30.30 -12.84
N ARG A 433 -6.21 30.76 -11.85
CA ARG A 433 -5.04 31.62 -12.07
C ARG A 433 -4.06 30.96 -13.06
N PRO A 434 -3.34 31.74 -13.88
CA PRO A 434 -2.31 31.20 -14.77
C PRO A 434 -1.30 30.35 -14.00
N GLY A 435 -1.00 29.14 -14.50
CA GLY A 435 -0.12 28.18 -13.83
C GLY A 435 -0.80 27.29 -12.78
N TYR A 436 -2.11 27.47 -12.54
CA TYR A 436 -2.92 26.65 -11.64
C TYR A 436 -4.01 25.83 -12.37
N SER A 437 -3.97 25.79 -13.71
CA SER A 437 -4.90 24.99 -14.52
C SER A 437 -4.27 23.67 -14.95
N GLU A 438 -4.98 22.55 -14.72
CA GLU A 438 -4.53 21.23 -15.18
C GLU A 438 -4.39 21.15 -16.72
N HIS A 439 -5.10 21.98 -17.48
CA HIS A 439 -4.98 22.03 -18.95
C HIS A 439 -3.53 22.30 -19.41
N GLN A 440 -2.75 23.10 -18.68
CA GLN A 440 -1.37 23.39 -19.06
C GLN A 440 -0.46 22.16 -18.97
N THR A 441 -0.84 21.14 -18.21
CA THR A 441 -0.08 19.88 -18.19
C THR A 441 -0.24 19.09 -19.49
N GLY A 442 -1.25 19.40 -20.30
CA GLY A 442 -1.64 18.63 -21.47
C GLY A 442 -2.26 17.27 -21.14
N TRP A 443 -2.55 17.02 -19.86
CA TRP A 443 -3.24 15.81 -19.39
C TRP A 443 -4.74 16.00 -19.13
N ALA A 444 -5.27 17.22 -19.29
CA ALA A 444 -6.67 17.52 -19.04
C ALA A 444 -7.39 17.97 -20.33
N VAL A 445 -8.66 17.56 -20.44
CA VAL A 445 -9.54 17.89 -21.56
C VAL A 445 -10.96 18.11 -21.09
N ASP A 446 -11.60 19.14 -21.62
CA ASP A 446 -13.04 19.37 -21.53
C ASP A 446 -13.72 18.72 -22.72
N VAL A 447 -14.73 17.89 -22.47
CA VAL A 447 -15.47 17.17 -23.52
C VAL A 447 -16.93 17.60 -23.62
N VAL A 448 -17.49 17.48 -24.82
CA VAL A 448 -18.92 17.75 -25.09
C VAL A 448 -19.57 16.60 -25.87
N ALA A 449 -20.90 16.55 -25.84
CA ALA A 449 -21.66 15.63 -26.66
C ALA A 449 -21.83 16.20 -28.07
N CYS A 450 -21.57 15.39 -29.09
CA CYS A 450 -21.75 15.77 -30.49
C CYS A 450 -22.71 14.83 -31.23
N GLY A 451 -23.48 15.42 -32.15
CA GLY A 451 -24.37 14.80 -33.12
C GLY A 451 -24.20 15.48 -34.48
N SER A 452 -25.22 16.16 -35.01
CA SER A 452 -25.06 17.03 -36.20
C SER A 452 -24.21 18.27 -35.88
N GLY A 453 -24.37 18.84 -34.69
CA GLY A 453 -23.50 19.84 -34.05
C GLY A 453 -22.92 19.32 -32.72
N CYS A 454 -22.21 20.16 -31.98
CA CYS A 454 -21.77 19.84 -30.62
C CYS A 454 -22.51 20.71 -29.60
N GLY A 455 -22.86 20.11 -28.45
CA GLY A 455 -23.53 20.81 -27.35
C GLY A 455 -22.57 21.65 -26.50
N SER A 456 -23.08 22.17 -25.38
CA SER A 456 -22.30 22.94 -24.40
C SER A 456 -21.70 22.07 -23.31
N LEU A 457 -20.73 22.62 -22.58
CA LEU A 457 -20.14 22.01 -21.38
C LEU A 457 -21.20 21.80 -20.30
N ASP A 458 -21.98 22.84 -19.98
CA ASP A 458 -23.01 22.80 -18.92
C ASP A 458 -24.09 21.74 -19.19
N GLY A 459 -24.42 21.49 -20.46
CA GLY A 459 -25.38 20.46 -20.85
C GLY A 459 -24.82 19.03 -20.81
N PHE A 460 -23.49 18.86 -20.71
CA PHE A 460 -22.84 17.57 -20.97
C PHE A 460 -23.31 16.46 -20.04
N ALA A 461 -23.43 16.72 -18.73
CA ALA A 461 -23.86 15.71 -17.75
C ALA A 461 -25.23 15.10 -18.05
N ALA A 462 -26.14 15.88 -18.63
CA ALA A 462 -27.50 15.44 -18.94
C ALA A 462 -27.56 14.55 -20.20
N THR A 463 -26.46 14.44 -20.96
CA THR A 463 -26.40 13.65 -22.20
C THR A 463 -26.10 12.17 -21.94
N ALA A 464 -26.38 11.32 -22.93
CA ALA A 464 -25.99 9.91 -22.88
C ALA A 464 -24.46 9.75 -22.81
N GLN A 465 -23.72 10.57 -23.56
CA GLN A 465 -22.26 10.63 -23.56
C GLN A 465 -21.71 11.00 -22.18
N GLY A 466 -22.26 12.04 -21.53
CA GLY A 466 -21.82 12.46 -20.20
C GLY A 466 -22.01 11.38 -19.13
N ARG A 467 -23.18 10.72 -19.13
CA ARG A 467 -23.43 9.57 -18.24
C ARG A 467 -22.47 8.41 -18.53
N TRP A 468 -22.23 8.11 -19.80
CA TRP A 468 -21.31 7.05 -20.20
C TRP A 468 -19.87 7.35 -19.77
N VAL A 469 -19.39 8.58 -19.96
CA VAL A 469 -18.07 9.04 -19.52
C VAL A 469 -17.93 8.92 -18.00
N ALA A 470 -18.90 9.42 -17.22
CA ALA A 470 -18.87 9.32 -15.76
C ALA A 470 -18.78 7.87 -15.25
N GLN A 471 -19.30 6.92 -16.02
CA GLN A 471 -19.25 5.49 -15.70
C GLN A 471 -17.99 4.80 -16.21
N ASN A 472 -17.42 5.23 -17.35
CA ASN A 472 -16.40 4.44 -18.08
C ASN A 472 -15.04 5.11 -18.24
N ALA A 473 -14.89 6.42 -17.98
CA ALA A 473 -13.64 7.16 -18.20
C ALA A 473 -12.40 6.50 -17.56
N HIS A 474 -12.58 5.95 -16.36
CA HIS A 474 -11.51 5.28 -15.61
C HIS A 474 -10.90 4.08 -16.35
N ARG A 475 -11.68 3.40 -17.21
CA ARG A 475 -11.17 2.26 -17.99
C ARG A 475 -10.11 2.68 -19.01
N TYR A 476 -10.15 3.95 -19.41
CA TYR A 476 -9.27 4.55 -20.42
C TYR A 476 -8.22 5.47 -19.80
N GLY A 477 -8.07 5.50 -18.47
CA GLY A 477 -7.04 6.31 -17.82
C GLY A 477 -7.50 7.68 -17.35
N PHE A 478 -8.78 8.03 -17.49
CA PHE A 478 -9.32 9.33 -17.10
C PHE A 478 -10.13 9.27 -15.81
N ILE A 479 -10.07 10.34 -15.03
CA ILE A 479 -11.03 10.62 -13.97
C ILE A 479 -11.84 11.87 -14.34
N VAL A 480 -13.10 11.94 -13.91
CA VAL A 480 -13.84 13.20 -13.88
C VAL A 480 -13.32 13.99 -12.68
N ARG A 481 -12.61 15.09 -12.94
CA ARG A 481 -11.76 15.75 -11.94
C ARG A 481 -12.52 16.46 -10.84
N TYR A 482 -13.60 17.15 -11.22
CA TYR A 482 -14.38 18.01 -10.34
C TYR A 482 -15.80 17.47 -10.24
N ARG A 483 -16.03 16.66 -9.21
CA ARG A 483 -17.33 16.02 -8.94
C ARG A 483 -18.21 16.92 -8.08
N ASP A 484 -19.51 16.74 -8.23
CA ASP A 484 -20.51 17.40 -7.40
C ASP A 484 -20.27 17.14 -5.90
N GLY A 485 -20.52 18.15 -5.07
CA GLY A 485 -20.28 18.14 -3.63
C GLY A 485 -18.81 18.21 -3.17
N MET A 486 -17.83 18.25 -4.09
CA MET A 486 -16.39 18.16 -3.73
C MET A 486 -15.65 19.49 -3.75
N THR A 487 -16.33 20.62 -3.95
CA THR A 487 -15.71 21.96 -4.03
C THR A 487 -14.93 22.36 -2.79
N ALA A 488 -15.34 21.91 -1.60
CA ALA A 488 -14.60 22.15 -0.35
C ALA A 488 -13.19 21.52 -0.35
N ILE A 489 -12.97 20.49 -1.17
CA ILE A 489 -11.68 19.81 -1.32
C ILE A 489 -10.92 20.32 -2.54
N THR A 490 -11.55 20.38 -3.70
CA THR A 490 -10.88 20.71 -4.97
C THR A 490 -10.71 22.21 -5.18
N GLY A 491 -11.59 23.03 -4.59
CA GLY A 491 -11.69 24.46 -4.82
C GLY A 491 -12.39 24.86 -6.12
N TYR A 492 -12.87 23.90 -6.93
CA TYR A 492 -13.58 24.16 -8.18
C TYR A 492 -15.02 23.64 -8.10
N LEU A 493 -15.93 24.30 -8.81
CA LEU A 493 -17.31 23.83 -8.96
C LEU A 493 -17.34 22.50 -9.73
N SER A 494 -18.48 21.81 -9.71
CA SER A 494 -18.61 20.56 -10.46
C SER A 494 -18.44 20.80 -11.96
N GLU A 495 -17.55 20.05 -12.59
CA GLU A 495 -17.29 20.08 -14.03
C GLU A 495 -17.34 18.64 -14.57
N PRO A 496 -18.55 18.10 -14.83
CA PRO A 496 -18.74 16.73 -15.30
C PRO A 496 -18.09 16.44 -16.66
N TRP A 497 -17.69 17.48 -17.40
CA TRP A 497 -16.95 17.41 -18.66
C TRP A 497 -15.43 17.38 -18.51
N HIS A 498 -14.88 17.74 -17.34
CA HIS A 498 -13.45 17.93 -17.17
C HIS A 498 -12.76 16.60 -16.84
N LEU A 499 -12.05 16.05 -17.83
CA LEU A 499 -11.37 14.77 -17.72
C LEU A 499 -9.87 14.96 -17.51
N ARG A 500 -9.34 14.31 -16.47
CA ARG A 500 -7.91 14.32 -16.13
C ARG A 500 -7.29 12.94 -16.36
N TYR A 501 -6.30 12.85 -17.26
CA TYR A 501 -5.61 11.59 -17.59
C TYR A 501 -4.54 11.23 -16.56
N VAL A 502 -4.77 10.20 -15.76
CA VAL A 502 -3.84 9.74 -14.70
C VAL A 502 -3.21 8.38 -14.99
N GLY A 503 -3.49 7.82 -16.17
CA GLY A 503 -3.13 6.45 -16.52
C GLY A 503 -4.16 5.43 -16.05
N THR A 504 -4.23 4.29 -16.74
CA THR A 504 -5.24 3.25 -16.49
C THR A 504 -5.10 2.62 -15.11
N THR A 505 -3.87 2.30 -14.67
CA THR A 505 -3.65 1.69 -13.35
C THR A 505 -4.15 2.59 -12.22
N LEU A 506 -3.82 3.89 -12.23
CA LEU A 506 -4.25 4.82 -11.19
C LEU A 506 -5.76 5.03 -11.23
N SER A 507 -6.33 5.29 -12.40
CA SER A 507 -7.77 5.57 -12.52
C SER A 507 -8.64 4.38 -12.12
N TRP A 508 -8.20 3.14 -12.36
CA TRP A 508 -8.84 1.94 -11.83
C TRP A 508 -8.73 1.85 -10.31
N ASP A 509 -7.55 2.07 -9.72
CA ASP A 509 -7.37 2.05 -8.27
C ASP A 509 -8.17 3.16 -7.58
N TYR A 510 -8.19 4.35 -8.18
CA TYR A 510 -9.00 5.50 -7.77
C TYR A 510 -10.49 5.16 -7.71
N ARG A 511 -11.03 4.54 -8.78
CA ARG A 511 -12.44 4.18 -8.86
C ARG A 511 -12.79 3.05 -7.88
N SER A 512 -11.97 1.99 -7.85
CA SER A 512 -12.20 0.82 -7.00
C SER A 512 -12.02 1.12 -5.51
N GLY A 513 -11.12 2.04 -5.16
CA GLY A 513 -10.92 2.53 -3.80
C GLY A 513 -11.99 3.51 -3.31
N GLY A 514 -12.96 3.88 -4.16
CA GLY A 514 -14.07 4.76 -3.77
C GLY A 514 -13.67 6.21 -3.51
N PHE A 515 -12.62 6.71 -4.16
CA PHE A 515 -12.16 8.08 -4.01
C PHE A 515 -13.03 9.07 -4.79
N ALA A 516 -13.24 10.26 -4.22
CA ALA A 516 -14.04 11.30 -4.84
C ALA A 516 -13.19 12.40 -5.48
N THR A 517 -11.99 12.64 -4.95
CA THR A 517 -11.03 13.62 -5.50
C THR A 517 -9.62 13.06 -5.65
N LEU A 518 -8.85 13.63 -6.57
CA LEU A 518 -7.44 13.28 -6.76
C LEU A 518 -6.61 13.66 -5.52
N GLU A 519 -6.97 14.74 -4.83
CA GLU A 519 -6.38 15.15 -3.55
C GLU A 519 -6.46 14.03 -2.51
N GLU A 520 -7.66 13.51 -2.24
CA GLU A 520 -7.85 12.42 -1.28
C GLU A 520 -7.06 11.17 -1.68
N TYR A 521 -7.08 10.82 -2.96
CA TYR A 521 -6.39 9.66 -3.49
C TYR A 521 -4.87 9.75 -3.27
N LEU A 522 -4.28 10.90 -3.63
CA LEU A 522 -2.86 11.19 -3.46
C LEU A 522 -2.46 11.53 -2.01
N GLY A 523 -3.43 11.62 -1.09
CA GLY A 523 -3.19 11.97 0.32
C GLY A 523 -2.75 13.42 0.51
N GLN A 524 -3.22 14.33 -0.35
CA GLN A 524 -2.91 15.75 -0.29
C GLN A 524 -4.00 16.55 0.43
N PRO A 525 -3.65 17.65 1.12
CA PRO A 525 -4.64 18.52 1.75
C PRO A 525 -5.64 19.10 0.74
N ALA A 526 -6.83 19.44 1.22
CA ALA A 526 -7.81 20.22 0.46
C ALA A 526 -7.21 21.57 0.01
N ALA A 527 -7.64 22.05 -1.16
CA ALA A 527 -7.20 23.30 -1.77
C ALA A 527 -8.39 24.20 -2.17
N PRO A 528 -9.29 24.59 -1.22
CA PRO A 528 -10.47 25.40 -1.54
C PRO A 528 -10.10 26.80 -2.05
N THR A 529 -8.96 27.32 -1.60
CA THR A 529 -8.46 28.68 -1.90
C THR A 529 -6.99 28.64 -2.32
N TYR A 530 -6.55 29.75 -2.92
CA TYR A 530 -5.15 30.03 -3.25
C TYR A 530 -4.31 30.32 -2.01
#